data_AF-A0A661UP46-F1
#
_entry.id   AF-A0A661UP46-F1
#
_cell.length_a   1.000
_cell.length_b   1.000
_cell.length_c   1.000
_cell.angle_alpha   90.00
_cell.angle_beta   90.00
_cell.angle_gamma   90.00
#
_symmetry.space_group_name_H-M   'P 1'
#
loop_
_entity.id
_entity.type
_entity.pdbx_description
1 polymer ?
#
loop_
_entity_poly.entity_id
_entity_poly.type
_entity_poly.pdbx_seq_one_letter_code
_entity_poly.pdbx_strand_id
1 'polypeptide(L)' 'HATRKRCPAKRCAGLVRYEVLHQSERLVEAAAICPVGTVVEEDGAYRLDQEGCVKCDACREQAPYAIGLVDEFGV' A
#
# COMPACT_ATOMS: atom_id res chain seq x y z
N HIS A 1 18.91 -10.96 -3.67
CA HIS A 1 17.97 -9.83 -3.67
C HIS A 1 16.63 -10.20 -3.02
N ALA A 2 16.05 -11.37 -3.32
CA ALA A 2 15.02 -12.01 -2.50
C ALA A 2 15.64 -13.11 -1.61
N THR A 3 15.31 -13.14 -0.33
CA THR A 3 15.77 -14.16 0.64
C THR A 3 14.58 -14.68 1.41
N ARG A 4 14.33 -16.00 1.39
CA ARG A 4 13.17 -16.63 2.06
C ARG A 4 11.82 -16.00 1.69
N LYS A 5 11.58 -15.76 0.40
CA LYS A 5 10.38 -15.07 -0.12
C LYS A 5 10.18 -13.63 0.37
N ARG A 6 11.20 -13.03 0.98
CA ARG A 6 11.16 -11.63 1.39
C ARG A 6 12.11 -10.81 0.55
N CYS A 7 11.66 -9.62 0.15
CA CYS A 7 12.51 -8.66 -0.55
C CYS A 7 12.85 -7.52 0.42
N PRO A 8 13.99 -7.58 1.15
CA PRO A 8 14.37 -6.51 2.07
C PRO A 8 14.58 -5.17 1.35
N ALA A 9 14.91 -5.19 0.06
CA ALA A 9 15.01 -4.01 -0.79
C ALA A 9 13.65 -3.50 -1.31
N LYS A 10 12.54 -4.20 -1.00
CA LYS A 10 11.16 -3.89 -1.41
C LYS A 10 10.95 -3.61 -2.90
N ARG A 11 11.79 -4.21 -3.75
CA ARG A 11 11.76 -4.04 -5.21
C ARG A 11 11.00 -5.15 -5.95
N CYS A 12 10.79 -6.29 -5.29
CA CYS A 12 10.00 -7.39 -5.85
C CYS A 12 8.51 -7.09 -5.64
N ALA A 13 7.84 -6.58 -6.66
CA ALA A 13 6.41 -6.28 -6.61
C ALA A 13 5.54 -7.47 -6.15
N GLY A 14 5.92 -8.71 -6.48
CA GLY A 14 5.20 -9.92 -6.06
C GLY A 14 5.48 -10.43 -4.64
N LEU A 15 6.32 -9.73 -3.85
CA LEU A 15 6.65 -10.12 -2.46
C LEU A 15 6.35 -9.01 -1.45
N VAL A 16 5.78 -7.88 -1.90
CA VAL A 16 5.44 -6.74 -1.06
C VAL A 16 4.03 -6.27 -1.39
N ARG A 17 3.35 -5.74 -0.40
CA ARG A 17 2.02 -5.16 -0.54
C ARG A 17 1.96 -3.79 0.12
N TYR A 18 1.06 -2.94 -0.34
CA TYR A 18 0.83 -1.64 0.31
C TYR A 18 -0.16 -1.83 1.44
N GLU A 19 0.09 -1.21 2.59
CA GLU A 19 -0.78 -1.30 3.75
C GLU A 19 -0.92 0.07 4.41
N VAL A 20 -2.12 0.40 4.86
CA VAL A 20 -2.33 1.59 5.71
C VAL A 20 -1.81 1.25 7.10
N LEU A 21 -0.72 1.91 7.50
CA LEU A 21 -0.10 1.78 8.82
C LEU A 21 -0.66 2.79 9.82
N HIS A 22 -1.14 3.94 9.34
CA HIS A 22 -1.70 4.99 10.18
C HIS A 22 -2.86 5.69 9.46
N GLN A 23 -3.96 5.92 10.18
CA GLN A 23 -5.10 6.69 9.65
C GLN A 23 -4.76 8.18 9.66
N SER A 24 -4.97 8.87 8.53
CA SER A 24 -4.62 10.28 8.35
C SER A 24 -5.53 10.92 7.30
N GLU A 25 -5.75 12.22 7.42
CA GLU A 25 -6.43 13.05 6.40
C GLU A 25 -5.79 12.94 5.00
N ARG A 26 -4.48 12.64 4.92
CA ARG A 26 -3.77 12.43 3.65
C ARG A 26 -4.27 11.21 2.87
N LEU A 27 -4.97 10.27 3.52
CA LEU A 27 -5.52 9.08 2.86
C LEU A 27 -6.68 9.42 1.93
N VAL A 28 -7.41 10.50 2.20
CA VAL A 28 -8.45 11.04 1.31
C VAL A 28 -7.84 11.43 -0.04
N GLU A 29 -6.72 12.16 -0.01
CA GLU A 29 -5.99 12.55 -1.21
C GLU A 29 -5.37 11.33 -1.90
N ALA A 30 -4.81 10.40 -1.13
CA ALA A 30 -4.24 9.16 -1.64
C ALA A 30 -5.28 8.29 -2.37
N ALA A 31 -6.54 8.30 -1.90
CA ALA A 31 -7.66 7.64 -2.56
C ALA A 31 -8.05 8.33 -3.86
N ALA A 32 -8.12 9.67 -3.87
CA ALA A 32 -8.46 10.44 -5.06
C ALA A 32 -7.47 10.26 -6.22
N ILE A 33 -6.19 10.05 -5.94
CA ILE A 33 -5.16 9.86 -6.98
C ILE A 33 -4.99 8.41 -7.43
N CYS A 34 -5.65 7.45 -6.77
CA CYS A 34 -5.47 6.04 -7.10
C CYS A 34 -6.09 5.75 -8.48
N PRO A 35 -5.30 5.37 -9.50
CA PRO A 35 -5.82 5.20 -10.87
C PRO A 35 -6.80 4.03 -11.02
N VAL A 36 -6.80 3.11 -10.07
CA VAL A 36 -7.64 1.91 -10.03
C VAL A 36 -8.61 1.90 -8.84
N GLY A 37 -8.64 2.97 -8.04
CA GLY A 37 -9.58 3.11 -6.92
C GLY A 37 -9.43 2.08 -5.79
N THR A 38 -8.22 1.56 -5.56
CA THR A 38 -8.00 0.48 -4.58
C THR A 38 -7.79 0.96 -3.15
N VAL A 39 -7.63 2.26 -2.93
CA VAL A 39 -7.63 2.84 -1.59
C VAL A 39 -9.10 3.10 -1.22
N VAL A 40 -9.66 2.24 -0.39
CA VAL A 40 -11.08 2.22 -0.02
C VAL A 40 -11.24 2.64 1.44
N GLU A 41 -12.33 3.36 1.73
CA GLU A 41 -12.76 3.64 3.10
C GLU A 41 -13.78 2.58 3.54
N GLU A 42 -13.51 1.90 4.64
CA GLU A 42 -14.37 0.88 5.25
C GLU A 42 -14.48 1.19 6.75
N ASP A 43 -15.70 1.38 7.24
CA ASP A 43 -16.00 1.66 8.66
C ASP A 43 -15.26 2.89 9.24
N GLY A 44 -15.07 3.93 8.42
CA GLY A 44 -14.34 5.14 8.81
C GLY A 44 -12.82 4.98 8.89
N ALA A 45 -12.29 3.88 8.37
CA ALA A 45 -10.86 3.62 8.23
C ALA A 45 -10.50 3.35 6.77
N TYR A 46 -9.36 3.86 6.32
CA TYR A 46 -8.85 3.56 4.99
C TYR A 46 -8.10 2.24 4.96
N ARG A 47 -8.29 1.49 3.88
CA ARG A 47 -7.61 0.23 3.58
C ARG A 47 -7.21 0.21 2.11
N LEU A 48 -6.16 -0.53 1.77
CA LEU A 48 -5.83 -0.82 0.38
C LEU A 48 -6.28 -2.23 0.00
N ASP A 49 -7.16 -2.32 -0.99
CA ASP A 49 -7.45 -3.55 -1.71
C ASP A 49 -6.22 -3.96 -2.53
N GLN A 50 -5.65 -5.13 -2.26
CA GLN A 50 -4.47 -5.60 -2.98
C GLN A 50 -4.82 -6.36 -4.26
N GLU A 51 -6.06 -6.85 -4.39
CA GLU A 51 -6.48 -7.63 -5.55
C GLU A 51 -6.49 -6.77 -6.82
N GLY A 52 -6.99 -5.54 -6.73
CA GLY A 52 -6.98 -4.57 -7.83
C GLY A 52 -5.72 -3.69 -7.93
N CYS A 53 -4.80 -3.77 -6.96
CA CYS A 53 -3.68 -2.82 -6.87
C CYS A 53 -2.60 -3.09 -7.92
N VAL A 54 -2.42 -2.12 -8.83
CA VAL A 54 -1.39 -2.15 -9.88
C VAL A 54 0.00 -1.71 -9.41
N LYS A 55 0.16 -1.43 -8.11
CA LYS A 55 1.44 -1.08 -7.47
C LYS A 55 2.18 0.09 -8.14
N CYS A 56 1.43 1.15 -8.46
CA CYS A 56 1.93 2.37 -9.13
C CYS A 56 2.65 3.37 -8.20
N ASP A 57 2.72 3.10 -6.90
CA ASP A 57 3.34 3.94 -5.84
C ASP A 57 2.66 5.28 -5.52
N ALA A 58 1.78 5.81 -6.38
CA ALA A 58 1.16 7.13 -6.22
C ALA A 58 0.57 7.40 -4.82
N CYS A 59 -0.26 6.48 -4.30
CA CYS A 59 -0.87 6.64 -2.97
C CYS A 59 0.17 6.72 -1.83
N ARG A 60 1.27 5.97 -1.93
CA ARG A 60 2.37 6.02 -0.97
C ARG A 60 3.14 7.33 -1.07
N GLU A 61 3.36 7.85 -2.27
CA GLU A 61 4.02 9.15 -2.45
C GLU A 61 3.17 10.30 -1.87
N GLN A 62 1.85 10.20 -1.97
CA GLN A 62 0.93 11.17 -1.39
C GLN A 62 0.84 11.09 0.14
N ALA A 63 0.85 9.87 0.68
CA ALA A 63 0.74 9.64 2.12
C ALA A 63 1.88 8.75 2.67
N PRO A 64 3.14 9.22 2.62
CA PRO A 64 4.33 8.38 2.89
C PRO A 64 4.46 7.94 4.34
N TYR A 65 3.81 8.64 5.27
CA TYR A 65 3.76 8.28 6.70
C TYR A 65 2.55 7.40 7.04
N ALA A 66 1.54 7.35 6.17
CA ALA A 66 0.30 6.61 6.40
C ALA A 66 0.29 5.26 5.65
N ILE A 67 0.85 5.21 4.45
CA ILE A 67 0.90 4.02 3.60
C ILE A 67 2.33 3.48 3.56
N GLY A 68 2.51 2.25 4.02
CA GLY A 68 3.79 1.55 4.00
C GLY A 68 3.81 0.40 3.02
N LEU A 69 5.02 0.02 2.60
CA LEU A 69 5.26 -1.27 1.96
C LEU A 69 5.56 -2.31 3.03
N VAL A 70 4.73 -3.34 3.13
CA VAL A 70 4.92 -4.48 4.02
C VAL A 70 5.22 -5.74 3.21
N ASP A 71 5.78 -6.76 3.85
CA ASP A 71 6.05 -8.03 3.21
C ASP A 71 4.75 -8.83 3.08
N GLU A 72 4.48 -9.39 1.90
CA GLU A 72 3.22 -10.10 1.66
C GLU A 72 3.13 -11.41 2.44
N PHE A 73 4.27 -12.00 2.81
CA PHE A 73 4.36 -13.30 3.48
C PHE A 73 5.02 -13.22 4.87
N GLY A 74 5.12 -12.01 5.44
CA GLY A 74 5.65 -11.82 6.79
C GLY A 74 4.62 -12.19 7.85
N VAL A 75 4.70 -13.42 8.37
CA VAL A 75 4.18 -13.79 9.69
C VAL A 75 5.21 -13.41 10.75
#